data_AF-A0A167DKH9-F1
#
_entry.id   AF-A0A167DKH9-F1
#
_cell.length_a   1.000
_cell.length_b   1.000
_cell.length_c   1.000
_cell.angle_alpha   90.00
_cell.angle_beta   90.00
_cell.angle_gamma   90.00
#
_symmetry.space_group_name_H-M   'P 1'
#
loop_
_entity.id
_entity.type
_entity.pdbx_description
1 polymer ?
#
loop_
_entity_poly.entity_id
_entity_poly.type
_entity_poly.pdbx_seq_one_letter_code
_entity_poly.pdbx_strand_id
1 'polypeptide(L)'
;MAPNANFKVIIAGAGVAGLALAKMLEKFNIDYLILEAHKDVAPAVGAGIGMLPNGLRILDQIGCYEPILKLPQQMLHRTYLRHPSGKPILLLDDMSRHYEKRHGYPALFFDRQWLLQVLYDQLQNKDRVLLNRRVAHVDLTEEGVRVMTTNGESFDGSLLVGADGVHSAVRAEMARIANQLQPGHFPLDSSQSIACHYKCSFGIAKDVPGFVVGDQNIVKGRGMSTLLISGPENRVYWFIFVRLPEPLHGAQIPRYTEKDEAEFVKKFSHILVTDKMTFGEVYAARITSTFTPLHEYVYSKWFFRRFILIGDSAHKANPIGGQGGNVAIEAAAELVNAISLLKDERPEGLSRLTESDVERLCEQVQSRRQTRAEEIVNGAHRQQALSAYHKPLVSALVWNVVAPRAGEESILQLLGRPVYGGTILKKLYMPNRPRAIPFDDELPAKAIGPRIASVVFFVLFGWMVFLSRRGSNPGVGLEIEAVGTAEPLAGQYTDANKLLTYFATQALAPILLYTVESYRVGNQGGPRRYTHCYRLK
;
A
#
# COMPACT_ATOMS: atom_id res chain seq x y z
N MET A 1 -21.61 -0.44 27.29
CA MET A 1 -20.49 -0.60 28.23
C MET A 1 -19.88 0.77 28.44
N ALA A 2 -19.66 1.20 29.69
CA ALA A 2 -18.93 2.44 29.95
C ALA A 2 -17.52 2.36 29.33
N PRO A 3 -16.95 3.46 28.81
CA PRO A 3 -15.57 3.47 28.35
C PRO A 3 -14.66 2.93 29.47
N ASN A 4 -13.68 2.09 29.11
CA ASN A 4 -12.71 1.52 30.05
C ASN A 4 -11.99 2.69 30.76
N ALA A 5 -12.38 2.98 32.00
CA ALA A 5 -12.19 4.29 32.63
C ALA A 5 -10.73 4.77 32.80
N ASN A 6 -9.73 3.92 32.53
CA ASN A 6 -8.31 4.22 32.78
C ASN A 6 -7.39 4.13 31.54
N PHE A 7 -7.90 3.82 30.33
CA PHE A 7 -7.05 3.78 29.13
C PHE A 7 -7.52 4.74 28.04
N LYS A 8 -6.67 5.74 27.75
CA LYS A 8 -6.95 6.79 26.76
C LYS A 8 -5.81 6.92 25.76
N VAL A 9 -6.16 6.92 24.48
CA VAL A 9 -5.22 7.11 23.37
C VAL A 9 -5.22 8.57 22.93
N ILE A 10 -4.08 9.26 23.07
CA ILE A 10 -3.90 10.59 22.45
C ILE A 10 -3.38 10.38 21.03
N ILE A 11 -4.03 11.00 20.04
CA ILE A 11 -3.68 10.90 18.63
C ILE A 11 -3.25 12.29 18.17
N ALA A 12 -1.99 12.44 17.79
CA ALA A 12 -1.50 13.67 17.17
C ALA A 12 -1.78 13.64 15.67
N GLY A 13 -2.70 14.48 15.19
CA GLY A 13 -3.07 14.61 13.78
C GLY A 13 -4.40 13.94 13.40
N ALA A 14 -5.29 14.71 12.79
CA ALA A 14 -6.56 14.29 12.19
C ALA A 14 -6.44 14.00 10.68
N GLY A 15 -5.29 13.48 10.24
CA GLY A 15 -5.14 12.96 8.88
C GLY A 15 -5.88 11.63 8.68
N VAL A 16 -5.69 11.00 7.51
CA VAL A 16 -6.33 9.70 7.17
C VAL A 16 -6.06 8.66 8.27
N ALA A 17 -4.82 8.55 8.74
CA ALA A 17 -4.43 7.59 9.79
C ALA A 17 -5.15 7.88 11.12
N GLY A 18 -5.16 9.14 11.55
CA GLY A 18 -5.70 9.53 12.85
C GLY A 18 -7.22 9.44 12.93
N LEU A 19 -7.94 9.91 11.90
CA LEU A 19 -9.40 9.80 11.86
C LEU A 19 -9.85 8.35 11.69
N ALA A 20 -9.16 7.54 10.88
CA ALA A 20 -9.44 6.13 10.76
C ALA A 20 -9.20 5.40 12.10
N LEU A 21 -8.08 5.70 12.79
CA LEU A 21 -7.80 5.15 14.12
C LEU A 21 -8.88 5.54 15.14
N ALA A 22 -9.27 6.81 15.21
CA ALA A 22 -10.33 7.27 16.09
C ALA A 22 -11.64 6.50 15.85
N LYS A 23 -12.04 6.33 14.58
CA LYS A 23 -13.24 5.57 14.24
C LYS A 23 -13.16 4.10 14.65
N MET A 24 -11.99 3.49 14.51
CA MET A 24 -11.75 2.13 14.99
C MET A 24 -11.81 2.04 16.52
N LEU A 25 -11.23 3.00 17.24
CA LEU A 25 -11.28 3.02 18.71
C LEU A 25 -12.73 3.16 19.22
N GLU A 26 -13.59 3.94 18.55
CA GLU A 26 -15.03 4.00 18.85
C GLU A 26 -15.70 2.62 18.72
N LYS A 27 -15.42 1.88 17.64
CA LYS A 27 -15.98 0.53 17.43
C LYS A 27 -15.58 -0.46 18.53
N PHE A 28 -14.48 -0.20 19.24
CA PHE A 28 -13.96 -1.03 20.32
C PHE A 28 -14.21 -0.44 21.72
N ASN A 29 -14.97 0.67 21.83
CA ASN A 29 -15.22 1.40 23.07
C ASN A 29 -13.94 1.76 23.85
N ILE A 30 -12.92 2.27 23.13
CA ILE A 30 -11.66 2.74 23.71
C ILE A 30 -11.66 4.28 23.68
N ASP A 31 -11.33 4.92 24.81
CA ASP A 31 -11.29 6.38 24.90
C ASP A 31 -10.12 6.96 24.10
N TYR A 32 -10.36 8.10 23.47
CA TYR A 32 -9.37 8.77 22.62
C TYR A 32 -9.52 10.29 22.61
N LEU A 33 -8.46 10.97 22.19
CA LEU A 33 -8.47 12.40 21.89
C LEU A 33 -7.57 12.68 20.70
N ILE A 34 -8.08 13.35 19.67
CA ILE A 34 -7.29 13.83 18.54
C ILE A 34 -6.87 15.28 18.78
N LEU A 35 -5.58 15.55 18.62
CA LEU A 35 -4.99 16.89 18.63
C LEU A 35 -4.56 17.24 17.20
N GLU A 36 -5.33 18.08 16.52
CA GLU A 36 -5.08 18.51 15.15
C GLU A 36 -4.47 19.92 15.13
N ALA A 37 -3.36 20.07 14.41
CA ALA A 37 -2.64 21.32 14.35
C ALA A 37 -3.35 22.41 13.54
N HIS A 38 -4.13 22.02 12.53
CA HIS A 38 -4.87 22.91 11.65
C HIS A 38 -6.21 23.33 12.26
N LYS A 39 -6.75 24.43 11.72
CA LYS A 39 -8.05 25.00 12.10
C LYS A 39 -9.25 24.27 11.50
N ASP A 40 -8.99 23.33 10.60
CA ASP A 40 -9.99 22.59 9.82
C ASP A 40 -9.54 21.14 9.74
N VAL A 41 -10.47 20.22 9.96
CA VAL A 41 -10.25 18.76 9.94
C VAL A 41 -10.13 18.22 8.53
N ALA A 42 -10.83 18.83 7.58
CA ALA A 42 -10.87 18.44 6.18
C ALA A 42 -10.57 19.67 5.30
N PRO A 43 -9.33 20.17 5.34
CA PRO A 43 -8.97 21.32 4.54
C PRO A 43 -9.01 20.98 3.05
N ALA A 44 -9.43 21.93 2.21
CA ALA A 44 -9.43 21.84 0.75
C ALA A 44 -8.00 21.97 0.15
N VAL A 45 -7.03 21.30 0.77
CA VAL A 45 -5.61 21.34 0.40
C VAL A 45 -5.10 19.94 0.10
N GLY A 46 -4.26 19.81 -0.92
CA GLY A 46 -3.76 18.54 -1.42
C GLY A 46 -4.32 18.16 -2.79
N ALA A 47 -3.77 17.09 -3.38
CA ALA A 47 -4.37 16.43 -4.54
C ALA A 47 -5.37 15.34 -4.12
N GLY A 48 -5.93 14.65 -5.11
CA GLY A 48 -6.76 13.48 -4.87
C GLY A 48 -6.00 12.32 -4.21
N ILE A 49 -6.77 11.41 -3.63
CA ILE A 49 -6.29 10.19 -2.98
C ILE A 49 -6.89 8.96 -3.65
N GLY A 50 -6.05 7.93 -3.82
CA GLY A 50 -6.48 6.63 -4.30
C GLY A 50 -6.84 5.71 -3.13
N MET A 51 -8.08 5.22 -3.10
CA MET A 51 -8.51 4.17 -2.18
C MET A 51 -8.56 2.83 -2.92
N LEU A 52 -7.81 1.87 -2.40
CA LEU A 52 -7.61 0.55 -2.99
C LEU A 52 -8.22 -0.52 -2.08
N PRO A 53 -8.42 -1.76 -2.56
CA PRO A 53 -9.22 -2.75 -1.83
C PRO A 53 -8.69 -3.08 -0.43
N ASN A 54 -7.38 -3.00 -0.21
CA ASN A 54 -6.77 -3.19 1.10
C ASN A 54 -7.17 -2.13 2.12
N GLY A 55 -7.30 -0.86 1.70
CA GLY A 55 -7.85 0.19 2.56
C GLY A 55 -9.37 0.11 2.66
N LEU A 56 -10.06 -0.10 1.53
CA LEU A 56 -11.52 -0.11 1.46
C LEU A 56 -12.16 -1.22 2.31
N ARG A 57 -11.57 -2.41 2.38
CA ARG A 57 -12.09 -3.49 3.24
C ARG A 57 -12.11 -3.10 4.71
N ILE A 58 -11.10 -2.38 5.19
CA ILE A 58 -11.04 -1.89 6.57
C ILE A 58 -12.08 -0.78 6.78
N LEU A 59 -12.22 0.11 5.80
CA LEU A 59 -13.23 1.17 5.83
C LEU A 59 -14.66 0.61 5.82
N ASP A 60 -14.88 -0.55 5.18
CA ASP A 60 -16.15 -1.29 5.22
C ASP A 60 -16.44 -1.83 6.62
N GLN A 61 -15.45 -2.45 7.29
CA GLN A 61 -15.60 -2.94 8.67
C GLN A 61 -16.01 -1.85 9.67
N ILE A 62 -15.60 -0.60 9.44
CA ILE A 62 -15.92 0.53 10.32
C ILE A 62 -17.13 1.36 9.86
N GLY A 63 -17.78 0.97 8.76
CA GLY A 63 -19.00 1.61 8.22
C GLY A 63 -18.76 2.89 7.43
N CYS A 64 -17.55 3.10 6.93
CA CYS A 64 -17.18 4.28 6.14
C CYS A 64 -17.23 4.03 4.62
N TYR A 65 -17.30 2.77 4.17
CA TYR A 65 -17.28 2.43 2.75
C TYR A 65 -18.51 2.94 1.99
N GLU A 66 -19.72 2.71 2.49
CA GLU A 66 -20.97 3.14 1.87
C GLU A 66 -21.08 4.67 1.78
N PRO A 67 -20.74 5.45 2.82
CA PRO A 67 -20.59 6.90 2.68
C PRO A 67 -19.58 7.32 1.61
N ILE A 68 -18.43 6.63 1.49
CA ILE A 68 -17.43 6.93 0.45
C ILE A 68 -17.99 6.69 -0.95
N LEU A 69 -18.75 5.61 -1.16
CA LEU A 69 -19.39 5.33 -2.45
C LEU A 69 -20.41 6.40 -2.87
N LYS A 70 -20.96 7.17 -1.93
CA LYS A 70 -21.88 8.28 -2.20
C LYS A 70 -21.18 9.59 -2.57
N LEU A 71 -19.86 9.68 -2.38
CA LEU A 71 -19.10 10.84 -2.85
C LEU A 71 -19.19 10.95 -4.37
N PRO A 72 -19.03 12.14 -4.96
CA PRO A 72 -18.91 12.27 -6.40
C PRO A 72 -17.79 11.36 -6.92
N GLN A 73 -18.13 10.39 -7.77
CA GLN A 73 -17.19 9.44 -8.34
C GLN A 73 -16.95 9.74 -9.81
N GLN A 74 -15.73 9.48 -10.26
CA GLN A 74 -15.41 9.33 -11.67
C GLN A 74 -14.90 7.91 -11.89
N MET A 75 -15.64 7.13 -12.68
CA MET A 75 -15.14 5.82 -13.11
C MET A 75 -14.00 6.01 -14.10
N LEU A 76 -12.89 5.31 -13.84
CA LEU A 76 -11.76 5.27 -14.76
C LEU A 76 -12.03 4.18 -15.79
N HIS A 77 -12.36 4.60 -17.01
CA HIS A 77 -12.68 3.71 -18.12
C HIS A 77 -11.43 3.20 -18.82
N ARG A 78 -10.39 4.04 -18.91
CA ARG A 78 -9.18 3.74 -19.69
C ARG A 78 -7.94 4.24 -18.99
N THR A 79 -7.00 3.34 -18.73
CA THR A 79 -5.69 3.66 -18.18
C THR A 79 -4.63 3.45 -19.24
N TYR A 80 -4.04 4.54 -19.71
CA TYR A 80 -2.97 4.54 -20.70
C TYR A 80 -1.60 4.57 -20.02
N LEU A 81 -0.75 3.60 -20.35
CA LEU A 81 0.70 3.75 -20.20
C LEU A 81 1.24 4.35 -21.49
N ARG A 82 2.04 5.42 -21.40
CA ARG A 82 2.48 6.20 -22.56
C ARG A 82 3.99 6.38 -22.60
N HIS A 83 4.50 6.46 -23.82
CA HIS A 83 5.87 6.89 -24.11
C HIS A 83 6.05 8.38 -23.82
N PRO A 84 7.31 8.87 -23.71
CA PRO A 84 7.58 10.30 -23.57
C PRO A 84 6.99 11.17 -24.69
N SER A 85 6.73 10.58 -25.86
CA SER A 85 6.06 11.24 -26.99
C SER A 85 4.54 11.37 -26.82
N GLY A 86 3.98 10.96 -25.69
CA GLY A 86 2.54 10.93 -25.43
C GLY A 86 1.81 9.74 -26.08
N LYS A 87 2.45 9.00 -26.98
CA LYS A 87 1.85 7.83 -27.66
C LYS A 87 1.62 6.67 -26.70
N PRO A 88 0.49 5.94 -26.80
CA PRO A 88 0.20 4.80 -25.94
C PRO A 88 1.16 3.63 -26.18
N ILE A 89 1.61 3.03 -25.08
CA ILE A 89 2.34 1.77 -24.99
C ILE A 89 1.35 0.63 -24.76
N LEU A 90 0.44 0.86 -23.80
CA LEU A 90 -0.54 -0.09 -23.32
C LEU A 90 -1.80 0.67 -22.92
N LEU A 91 -2.96 0.08 -23.20
CA LEU A 91 -4.26 0.49 -22.69
C LEU A 91 -4.78 -0.63 -21.79
N LEU A 92 -5.25 -0.25 -20.60
CA LEU A 92 -5.99 -1.12 -19.71
C LEU A 92 -7.40 -0.55 -19.57
N ASP A 93 -8.40 -1.34 -19.91
CA ASP A 93 -9.80 -0.94 -19.81
C ASP A 93 -10.36 -1.25 -18.42
N ASP A 94 -11.23 -0.37 -17.91
CA ASP A 94 -12.07 -0.56 -16.73
C ASP A 94 -11.32 -1.09 -15.48
N MET A 95 -10.21 -0.43 -15.14
CA MET A 95 -9.37 -0.78 -14.00
C MET A 95 -10.15 -0.91 -12.69
N SER A 96 -11.12 -0.01 -12.45
CA SER A 96 -11.96 -0.05 -11.26
C SER A 96 -12.75 -1.36 -11.15
N ARG A 97 -13.36 -1.82 -12.25
CA ARG A 97 -14.08 -3.11 -12.28
C ARG A 97 -13.16 -4.31 -12.17
N HIS A 98 -11.94 -4.25 -12.72
CA HIS A 98 -10.96 -5.31 -12.51
C HIS A 98 -10.58 -5.45 -11.03
N TYR A 99 -10.35 -4.34 -10.33
CA TYR A 99 -10.13 -4.37 -8.89
C TYR A 99 -11.33 -4.95 -8.13
N GLU A 100 -12.54 -4.54 -8.49
CA GLU A 100 -13.77 -5.02 -7.84
C GLU A 100 -13.96 -6.54 -8.02
N LYS A 101 -13.87 -7.05 -9.25
CA LYS A 101 -13.99 -8.49 -9.51
C LYS A 101 -12.89 -9.30 -8.82
N ARG A 102 -11.67 -8.78 -8.79
CA ARG A 102 -10.52 -9.50 -8.22
C ARG A 102 -10.50 -9.48 -6.71
N HIS A 103 -10.83 -8.36 -6.09
CA HIS A 103 -10.57 -8.11 -4.67
C HIS A 103 -11.84 -7.71 -3.88
N GLY A 104 -13.00 -7.65 -4.52
CA GLY A 104 -14.29 -7.34 -3.90
C GLY A 104 -14.56 -5.85 -3.70
N TYR A 105 -13.59 -4.99 -4.05
CA TYR A 105 -13.70 -3.53 -3.95
C TYR A 105 -13.07 -2.87 -5.18
N PRO A 106 -13.62 -1.76 -5.68
CA PRO A 106 -13.03 -1.04 -6.80
C PRO A 106 -11.76 -0.28 -6.40
N ALA A 107 -11.07 0.29 -7.39
CA ALA A 107 -10.16 1.40 -7.15
C ALA A 107 -10.93 2.72 -7.28
N LEU A 108 -10.89 3.54 -6.23
CA LEU A 108 -11.55 4.84 -6.18
C LEU A 108 -10.51 5.96 -6.15
N PHE A 109 -10.80 7.07 -6.82
CA PHE A 109 -9.94 8.26 -6.80
C PHE A 109 -10.79 9.54 -6.71
N PHE A 110 -10.57 10.34 -5.68
CA PHE A 110 -11.36 11.54 -5.38
C PHE A 110 -10.57 12.50 -4.48
N ASP A 111 -11.13 13.68 -4.19
CA ASP A 111 -10.49 14.67 -3.32
C ASP A 111 -10.18 14.08 -1.95
N ARG A 112 -8.93 14.22 -1.50
CA ARG A 112 -8.53 13.78 -0.15
C ARG A 112 -9.41 14.43 0.93
N GLN A 113 -9.83 15.68 0.71
CA GLN A 113 -10.74 16.40 1.59
C GLN A 113 -12.01 15.59 1.89
N TRP A 114 -12.63 15.00 0.87
CA TRP A 114 -13.87 14.26 1.04
C TRP A 114 -13.68 12.98 1.86
N LEU A 115 -12.54 12.30 1.73
CA LEU A 115 -12.22 11.16 2.60
C LEU A 115 -12.16 11.59 4.07
N LEU A 116 -11.44 12.68 4.35
CA LEU A 116 -11.31 13.21 5.70
C LEU A 116 -12.67 13.62 6.27
N GLN A 117 -13.49 14.30 5.46
CA GLN A 117 -14.84 14.70 5.85
C GLN A 117 -15.70 13.49 6.18
N VAL A 118 -15.70 12.45 5.33
CA VAL A 118 -16.45 11.23 5.61
C VAL A 118 -15.98 10.56 6.90
N LEU A 119 -14.67 10.39 7.09
CA LEU A 119 -14.15 9.78 8.32
C LEU A 119 -14.55 10.57 9.56
N TYR A 120 -14.48 11.91 9.50
CA TYR A 120 -14.90 12.80 10.58
C TYR A 120 -16.41 12.75 10.84
N ASP A 121 -17.23 12.80 9.79
CA ASP A 121 -18.69 12.77 9.91
C ASP A 121 -19.19 11.46 10.52
N GLN A 122 -18.48 10.36 10.24
CA GLN A 122 -18.77 9.05 10.83
C GLN A 122 -18.34 8.94 12.29
N LEU A 123 -17.57 9.86 12.87
CA LEU A 123 -17.28 9.84 14.31
C LEU A 123 -18.53 10.18 15.13
N GLN A 124 -18.73 9.44 16.21
CA GLN A 124 -19.77 9.70 17.19
C GLN A 124 -19.38 10.85 18.12
N ASN A 125 -18.13 10.85 18.61
CA ASN A 125 -17.64 11.82 19.59
C ASN A 125 -16.78 12.90 18.92
N LYS A 126 -17.41 13.78 18.13
CA LYS A 126 -16.72 14.85 17.39
C LYS A 126 -16.02 15.87 18.30
N ASP A 127 -16.49 16.02 19.54
CA ASP A 127 -15.87 16.81 20.61
C ASP A 127 -14.47 16.31 21.00
N ARG A 128 -14.11 15.07 20.64
CA ARG A 128 -12.77 14.50 20.84
C ARG A 128 -11.76 14.92 19.77
N VAL A 129 -12.17 15.72 18.77
CA VAL A 129 -11.27 16.25 17.74
C VAL A 129 -11.01 17.72 18.04
N LEU A 130 -9.87 18.00 18.68
CA LEU A 130 -9.49 19.35 19.07
C LEU A 130 -8.60 19.97 18.00
N LEU A 131 -9.12 21.00 17.34
CA LEU A 131 -8.43 21.77 16.30
C LEU A 131 -7.51 22.83 16.91
N ASN A 132 -6.54 23.31 16.13
CA ASN A 132 -5.52 24.27 16.60
C ASN A 132 -4.76 23.77 17.85
N ARG A 133 -4.54 22.46 17.97
CA ARG A 133 -3.80 21.79 19.04
C ARG A 133 -2.58 21.09 18.46
N ARG A 134 -1.60 21.88 18.02
CA ARG A 134 -0.30 21.34 17.59
C ARG A 134 0.46 20.85 18.82
N VAL A 135 0.90 19.60 18.80
CA VAL A 135 1.82 19.05 19.83
C VAL A 135 3.12 19.84 19.81
N ALA A 136 3.53 20.31 20.99
CA ALA A 136 4.75 21.10 21.18
C ALA A 136 5.79 20.35 22.01
N HIS A 137 5.36 19.69 23.10
CA HIS A 137 6.25 18.98 24.02
C HIS A 137 5.49 17.82 24.66
N VAL A 138 6.20 16.76 25.04
CA VAL A 138 5.63 15.61 25.74
C VAL A 138 6.48 15.22 26.94
N ASP A 139 5.84 14.94 28.07
CA ASP A 139 6.47 14.34 29.25
C ASP A 139 5.88 12.95 29.53
N LEU A 140 6.71 12.06 30.06
CA LEU A 140 6.23 10.80 30.63
C LEU A 140 5.69 11.06 32.03
N THR A 141 4.59 10.40 32.37
CA THR A 141 4.04 10.38 33.74
C THR A 141 4.16 8.96 34.30
N GLU A 142 3.89 8.77 35.60
CA GLU A 142 3.94 7.44 36.22
C GLU A 142 3.06 6.41 35.50
N GLU A 143 1.88 6.83 35.05
CA GLU A 143 0.89 5.93 34.42
C GLU A 143 0.69 6.18 32.92
N GLY A 144 1.38 7.15 32.32
CA GLY A 144 1.00 7.66 31.01
C GLY A 144 1.96 8.65 30.37
N VAL A 145 1.37 9.56 29.59
CA VAL A 145 2.02 10.66 28.90
C VAL A 145 1.21 11.94 29.11
N ARG A 146 1.90 13.07 29.20
CA ARG A 146 1.32 14.41 29.21
C ARG A 146 1.75 15.14 27.94
N VAL A 147 0.78 15.48 27.10
CA VAL A 147 1.01 16.17 25.83
C VAL A 147 0.70 17.64 25.99
N MET A 148 1.71 18.49 25.82
CA MET A 148 1.56 19.94 25.80
C MET A 148 1.46 20.45 24.37
N THR A 149 0.53 21.35 24.14
CA THR A 149 0.25 21.92 22.81
C THR A 149 0.75 23.36 22.71
N THR A 150 0.92 23.86 21.49
CA THR A 150 1.50 25.21 21.25
C THR A 150 0.69 26.36 21.84
N ASN A 151 -0.59 26.13 22.19
CA ASN A 151 -1.42 27.13 22.85
C ASN A 151 -1.39 27.02 24.39
N GLY A 152 -0.53 26.16 24.95
CA GLY A 152 -0.34 25.98 26.39
C GLY A 152 -1.25 24.93 27.03
N GLU A 153 -2.20 24.34 26.31
CA GLU A 153 -3.06 23.28 26.88
C GLU A 153 -2.31 21.95 27.01
N SER A 154 -2.64 21.21 28.07
CA SER A 154 -2.03 19.93 28.42
C SER A 154 -3.09 18.83 28.44
N PHE A 155 -2.75 17.66 27.91
CA PHE A 155 -3.64 16.51 27.83
C PHE A 155 -2.93 15.24 28.29
N ASP A 156 -3.52 14.57 29.27
CA ASP A 156 -3.02 13.29 29.78
C ASP A 156 -3.68 12.12 29.02
N GLY A 157 -2.90 11.06 28.83
CA GLY A 157 -3.35 9.78 28.28
C GLY A 157 -2.38 8.64 28.57
N SER A 158 -2.74 7.43 28.17
CA SER A 158 -1.97 6.21 28.47
C SER A 158 -0.99 5.84 27.36
N LEU A 159 -1.30 6.26 26.12
CA LEU A 159 -0.53 6.03 24.90
C LEU A 159 -0.64 7.28 24.00
N LEU A 160 0.49 7.75 23.45
CA LEU A 160 0.52 8.77 22.40
C LEU A 160 0.82 8.12 21.05
N VAL A 161 -0.07 8.37 20.08
CA VAL A 161 0.05 7.93 18.70
C VAL A 161 0.41 9.12 17.81
N GLY A 162 1.59 9.08 17.21
CA GLY A 162 2.01 10.04 16.18
C GLY A 162 1.39 9.71 14.84
N ALA A 163 0.34 10.43 14.44
CA ALA A 163 -0.31 10.38 13.13
C ALA A 163 -0.16 11.72 12.36
N ASP A 164 0.86 12.49 12.73
CA ASP A 164 1.13 13.89 12.36
C ASP A 164 2.08 14.04 11.16
N GLY A 165 2.25 12.96 10.40
CA GLY A 165 2.83 12.96 9.06
C GLY A 165 4.34 13.13 8.99
N VAL A 166 4.83 13.59 7.83
CA VAL A 166 6.26 13.63 7.50
C VAL A 166 7.06 14.51 8.47
N HIS A 167 6.48 15.61 8.94
CA HIS A 167 7.10 16.54 9.89
C HIS A 167 6.64 16.29 11.33
N SER A 168 6.54 15.02 11.72
CA SER A 168 6.02 14.57 13.02
C SER A 168 6.75 15.22 14.20
N ALA A 169 6.01 15.97 15.02
CA ALA A 169 6.46 16.49 16.30
C ALA A 169 6.54 15.36 17.33
N VAL A 170 5.62 14.39 17.27
CA VAL A 170 5.63 13.22 18.16
C VAL A 170 6.91 12.40 17.96
N ARG A 171 7.36 12.20 16.72
CA ARG A 171 8.62 11.51 16.44
C ARG A 171 9.83 12.27 17.01
N ALA A 172 9.83 13.60 16.92
CA ALA A 172 10.91 14.41 17.48
C ALA A 172 10.96 14.30 19.01
N GLU A 173 9.81 14.40 19.68
CA GLU A 173 9.70 14.26 21.14
C GLU A 173 10.04 12.85 21.62
N MET A 174 9.59 11.82 20.90
CA MET A 174 9.97 10.43 21.17
C MET A 174 11.50 10.25 21.12
N ALA A 175 12.16 10.81 20.10
CA ALA A 175 13.62 10.76 19.99
C ALA A 175 14.32 11.55 21.10
N ARG A 176 13.80 12.73 21.46
CA ARG A 176 14.34 13.56 22.56
C ARG A 176 14.31 12.80 23.89
N ILE A 177 13.17 12.21 24.24
CA ILE A 177 12.99 11.49 25.51
C ILE A 177 13.86 10.22 25.53
N ALA A 178 13.92 9.48 24.43
CA ALA A 178 14.79 8.31 24.37
C ALA A 178 16.27 8.66 24.50
N ASN A 179 16.73 9.76 23.87
CA ASN A 179 18.11 10.20 24.04
C ASN A 179 18.43 10.60 25.48
N GLN A 180 17.44 11.06 26.26
CA GLN A 180 17.60 11.38 27.68
C GLN A 180 17.63 10.13 28.56
N LEU A 181 16.75 9.15 28.29
CA LEU A 181 16.53 8.00 29.18
C LEU A 181 17.35 6.76 28.79
N GLN A 182 17.62 6.58 27.51
CA GLN A 182 18.39 5.46 26.97
C GLN A 182 19.23 5.94 25.76
N PRO A 183 20.34 6.67 26.01
CA PRO A 183 21.21 7.17 24.95
C PRO A 183 21.61 6.06 23.96
N GLY A 184 21.52 6.35 22.66
CA GLY A 184 21.83 5.39 21.60
C GLY A 184 20.70 4.42 21.24
N HIS A 185 19.52 4.51 21.88
CA HIS A 185 18.35 3.69 21.52
C HIS A 185 17.91 3.92 20.07
N PHE A 186 17.86 5.19 19.64
CA PHE A 186 17.66 5.55 18.24
C PHE A 186 19.02 5.79 17.58
N PRO A 187 19.22 5.37 16.32
CA PRO A 187 20.41 5.74 15.56
C PRO A 187 20.51 7.27 15.48
N LEU A 188 21.69 7.82 15.81
CA LEU A 188 21.97 9.27 15.83
C LEU A 188 21.61 9.96 14.51
N ASP A 189 21.74 9.24 13.38
CA ASP A 189 21.46 9.75 12.03
C ASP A 189 20.05 9.41 11.50
N SER A 190 19.12 8.91 12.33
CA SER A 190 17.81 8.44 11.85
C SER A 190 16.97 9.52 11.15
N SER A 191 17.13 10.80 11.49
CA SER A 191 16.50 11.92 10.77
C SER A 191 17.32 12.41 9.57
N GLN A 192 18.64 12.22 9.60
CA GLN A 192 19.55 12.55 8.49
C GLN A 192 19.52 11.49 7.38
N SER A 193 19.13 10.25 7.69
CA SER A 193 19.05 9.14 6.73
C SER A 193 17.81 9.20 5.82
N ILE A 194 16.84 10.09 6.09
CA ILE A 194 15.67 10.25 5.24
C ILE A 194 16.11 10.66 3.85
N ALA A 195 15.92 9.78 2.87
CA ALA A 195 16.26 10.05 1.50
C ALA A 195 15.10 10.75 0.78
N CYS A 196 15.44 11.68 -0.09
CA CYS A 196 14.55 12.27 -1.07
C CYS A 196 15.18 12.09 -2.45
N HIS A 197 14.57 11.25 -3.28
CA HIS A 197 15.06 10.96 -4.63
C HIS A 197 14.34 11.76 -5.72
N TYR A 198 13.14 12.24 -5.41
CA TYR A 198 12.26 12.91 -6.35
C TYR A 198 11.65 14.17 -5.73
N LYS A 199 11.26 15.09 -6.60
CA LYS A 199 10.35 16.18 -6.29
C LYS A 199 9.09 16.04 -7.13
N CYS A 200 7.98 16.57 -6.65
CA CYS A 200 6.67 16.40 -7.25
C CYS A 200 5.91 17.71 -7.31
N SER A 201 5.46 18.09 -8.51
CA SER A 201 4.33 19.02 -8.64
C SER A 201 3.05 18.19 -8.74
N PHE A 202 2.08 18.47 -7.89
CA PHE A 202 0.75 17.88 -7.95
C PHE A 202 -0.32 18.95 -7.82
N GLY A 203 -1.52 18.65 -8.31
CA GLY A 203 -2.62 19.59 -8.21
C GLY A 203 -3.90 19.10 -8.86
N ILE A 204 -4.85 20.02 -8.93
CA ILE A 204 -6.19 19.79 -9.46
C ILE A 204 -6.43 20.84 -10.54
N ALA A 205 -6.76 20.41 -11.75
CA ALA A 205 -7.29 21.25 -12.81
C ALA A 205 -8.76 20.90 -13.05
N LYS A 206 -9.48 21.79 -13.72
CA LYS A 206 -10.89 21.58 -14.05
C LYS A 206 -11.20 22.11 -15.44
N ASP A 207 -12.08 21.41 -16.15
CA ASP A 207 -12.52 21.80 -17.49
C ASP A 207 -11.34 21.92 -18.47
N VAL A 208 -10.36 21.00 -18.35
CA VAL A 208 -9.16 20.96 -19.20
C VAL A 208 -9.58 20.63 -20.65
N PRO A 209 -9.41 21.56 -21.61
CA PRO A 209 -9.86 21.34 -22.98
C PRO A 209 -9.19 20.12 -23.61
N GLY A 210 -9.99 19.20 -24.15
CA GLY A 210 -9.49 18.01 -24.83
C GLY A 210 -9.03 16.86 -23.91
N PHE A 211 -9.08 17.02 -22.58
CA PHE A 211 -8.87 15.90 -21.67
C PHE A 211 -10.14 15.03 -21.68
N VAL A 212 -9.97 13.71 -21.82
CA VAL A 212 -11.11 12.81 -21.91
C VAL A 212 -11.53 12.36 -20.52
N VAL A 213 -12.80 12.58 -20.20
CA VAL A 213 -13.41 12.14 -18.93
C VAL A 213 -13.32 10.62 -18.81
N GLY A 214 -12.88 10.16 -17.63
CA GLY A 214 -12.66 8.75 -17.33
C GLY A 214 -11.30 8.21 -17.78
N ASP A 215 -10.45 9.01 -18.43
CA ASP A 215 -9.09 8.57 -18.78
C ASP A 215 -8.11 8.80 -17.61
N GLN A 216 -7.18 7.86 -17.49
CA GLN A 216 -5.95 7.99 -16.70
C GLN A 216 -4.76 7.88 -17.64
N ASN A 217 -3.80 8.78 -17.53
CA ASN A 217 -2.64 8.85 -18.40
C ASN A 217 -1.35 8.82 -17.58
N ILE A 218 -0.52 7.80 -17.81
CA ILE A 218 0.75 7.60 -17.12
C ILE A 218 1.88 7.68 -18.14
N VAL A 219 2.57 8.82 -18.19
CA VAL A 219 3.68 9.02 -19.12
C VAL A 219 4.99 8.60 -18.47
N LYS A 220 5.74 7.73 -19.15
CA LYS A 220 7.09 7.33 -18.76
C LYS A 220 8.10 8.27 -19.40
N GLY A 221 9.15 8.64 -18.68
CA GLY A 221 10.10 9.67 -19.10
C GLY A 221 11.52 9.42 -18.57
N ARG A 222 12.52 10.05 -19.18
CA ARG A 222 13.90 9.95 -18.68
C ARG A 222 14.09 10.92 -17.52
N GLY A 223 14.33 10.38 -16.32
CA GLY A 223 14.44 11.18 -15.09
C GLY A 223 13.10 11.77 -14.60
N MET A 224 11.97 11.37 -15.19
CA MET A 224 10.65 11.81 -14.78
C MET A 224 9.54 10.83 -15.12
N SER A 225 8.38 10.99 -14.51
CA SER A 225 7.14 10.34 -14.91
C SER A 225 5.96 11.23 -14.57
N THR A 226 4.84 11.05 -15.26
CA THR A 226 3.60 11.75 -14.95
C THR A 226 2.47 10.78 -14.66
N LEU A 227 1.49 11.25 -13.90
CA LEU A 227 0.24 10.58 -13.62
C LEU A 227 -0.87 11.63 -13.70
N LEU A 228 -1.77 11.48 -14.67
CA LEU A 228 -2.98 12.28 -14.79
C LEU A 228 -4.19 11.37 -14.61
N ILE A 229 -5.14 11.78 -13.80
CA ILE A 229 -6.31 10.98 -13.45
C ILE A 229 -7.55 11.85 -13.63
N SER A 230 -8.53 11.38 -14.40
CA SER A 230 -9.84 11.99 -14.45
C SER A 230 -10.52 11.91 -13.08
N GLY A 231 -11.04 13.05 -12.65
CA GLY A 231 -11.75 13.23 -11.40
C GLY A 231 -13.22 13.56 -11.58
N PRO A 232 -14.00 13.54 -10.48
CA PRO A 232 -15.37 14.01 -10.47
C PRO A 232 -15.45 15.49 -10.85
N GLU A 233 -16.63 15.95 -11.27
CA GLU A 233 -16.88 17.35 -11.67
C GLU A 233 -15.93 17.87 -12.76
N ASN A 234 -15.58 17.00 -13.72
CA ASN A 234 -14.67 17.31 -14.83
C ASN A 234 -13.28 17.81 -14.38
N ARG A 235 -12.82 17.31 -13.23
CA ARG A 235 -11.49 17.60 -12.71
C ARG A 235 -10.44 16.70 -13.34
N VAL A 236 -9.20 17.17 -13.36
CA VAL A 236 -8.02 16.41 -13.74
C VAL A 236 -6.99 16.56 -12.63
N TYR A 237 -6.66 15.46 -11.96
CA TYR A 237 -5.58 15.43 -10.99
C TYR A 237 -4.28 15.13 -11.71
N TRP A 238 -3.23 15.90 -11.46
CA TRP A 238 -1.91 15.61 -12.00
C TRP A 238 -0.89 15.38 -10.89
N PHE A 239 0.11 14.58 -11.23
CA PHE A 239 1.35 14.41 -10.50
C PHE A 239 2.49 14.34 -11.52
N ILE A 240 3.51 15.17 -11.34
CA ILE A 240 4.72 15.15 -12.15
C ILE A 240 5.89 14.89 -11.21
N PHE A 241 6.45 13.70 -11.33
CA PHE A 241 7.58 13.24 -10.57
C PHE A 241 8.85 13.52 -11.35
N VAL A 242 9.76 14.31 -10.77
CA VAL A 242 11.06 14.61 -11.38
C VAL A 242 12.16 14.14 -10.44
N ARG A 243 13.08 13.35 -10.97
CA ARG A 243 14.24 12.85 -10.25
C ARG A 243 15.16 14.03 -9.90
N LEU A 244 15.67 14.03 -8.68
CA LEU A 244 16.76 14.92 -8.31
C LEU A 244 18.07 14.45 -8.96
N PRO A 245 19.00 15.37 -9.31
CA PRO A 245 20.30 14.99 -9.83
C PRO A 245 21.01 13.99 -8.92
N GLU A 246 21.04 14.32 -7.62
CA GLU A 246 21.51 13.46 -6.54
C GLU A 246 20.44 13.35 -5.45
N PRO A 247 20.37 12.23 -4.71
CA PRO A 247 19.50 12.12 -3.54
C PRO A 247 19.86 13.17 -2.48
N LEU A 248 18.84 13.79 -1.91
CA LEU A 248 18.99 14.71 -0.78
C LEU A 248 18.66 14.00 0.52
N HIS A 249 19.32 14.40 1.60
CA HIS A 249 19.22 13.74 2.90
C HIS A 249 18.93 14.73 4.03
N GLY A 250 17.99 14.37 4.92
CA GLY A 250 17.68 15.14 6.12
C GLY A 250 17.49 16.64 5.89
N ALA A 251 18.32 17.45 6.53
CA ALA A 251 18.26 18.92 6.47
C ALA A 251 18.56 19.51 5.07
N GLN A 252 19.15 18.75 4.15
CA GLN A 252 19.39 19.19 2.77
C GLN A 252 18.11 19.23 1.93
N ILE A 253 17.05 18.57 2.39
CA ILE A 253 15.78 18.50 1.66
C ILE A 253 15.06 19.86 1.79
N PRO A 254 14.87 20.60 0.68
CA PRO A 254 14.31 21.94 0.74
C PRO A 254 12.80 21.91 0.95
N ARG A 255 12.27 23.00 1.51
CA ARG A 255 10.87 23.37 1.31
C ARG A 255 10.78 24.22 0.06
N TYR A 256 10.00 23.78 -0.90
CA TYR A 256 9.80 24.55 -2.12
C TYR A 256 8.82 25.69 -1.91
N THR A 257 9.12 26.82 -2.56
CA THR A 257 8.33 28.04 -2.58
C THR A 257 7.48 28.12 -3.85
N GLU A 258 6.57 29.09 -3.92
CA GLU A 258 5.81 29.38 -5.13
C GLU A 258 6.72 29.76 -6.32
N LYS A 259 7.85 30.42 -6.04
CA LYS A 259 8.86 30.73 -7.07
C LYS A 259 9.49 29.46 -7.64
N ASP A 260 9.83 28.51 -6.78
CA ASP A 260 10.38 27.22 -7.22
C ASP A 260 9.37 26.44 -8.08
N GLU A 261 8.08 26.51 -7.73
CA GLU A 261 7.02 25.92 -8.56
C GLU A 261 6.90 26.61 -9.92
N ALA A 262 6.94 27.95 -9.97
CA ALA A 262 6.88 28.69 -11.23
C ALA A 262 8.05 28.33 -12.17
N GLU A 263 9.27 28.22 -11.63
CA GLU A 263 10.44 27.77 -12.38
C GLU A 263 10.31 26.32 -12.86
N PHE A 264 9.77 25.43 -12.01
CA PHE A 264 9.48 24.05 -12.38
C PHE A 264 8.49 23.99 -13.53
N VAL A 265 7.37 24.70 -13.44
CA VAL A 265 6.32 24.72 -14.48
C VAL A 265 6.88 25.28 -15.79
N LYS A 266 7.63 26.38 -15.74
CA LYS A 266 8.29 26.94 -16.94
C LYS A 266 9.19 25.90 -17.62
N LYS A 267 9.93 25.11 -16.85
CA LYS A 267 10.82 24.07 -17.36
C LYS A 267 10.08 22.88 -17.95
N PHE A 268 8.94 22.48 -17.36
CA PHE A 268 8.25 21.23 -17.72
C PHE A 268 6.92 21.44 -18.46
N SER A 269 6.50 22.67 -18.73
CA SER A 269 5.23 22.97 -19.42
C SER A 269 5.09 22.30 -20.78
N HIS A 270 6.19 22.14 -21.51
CA HIS A 270 6.21 21.59 -22.86
C HIS A 270 6.12 20.05 -22.91
N ILE A 271 6.20 19.34 -21.76
CA ILE A 271 6.17 17.88 -21.78
C ILE A 271 4.78 17.39 -22.19
N LEU A 272 4.73 16.34 -23.00
CA LEU A 272 3.48 15.72 -23.41
C LEU A 272 2.92 14.83 -22.30
N VAL A 273 1.66 15.05 -21.95
CA VAL A 273 0.87 14.23 -21.01
C VAL A 273 -0.10 13.28 -21.75
N THR A 274 -0.44 13.63 -22.99
CA THR A 274 -1.01 12.76 -24.01
C THR A 274 -0.31 13.04 -25.35
N ASP A 275 -0.66 12.35 -26.42
CA ASP A 275 -0.15 12.62 -27.77
C ASP A 275 -0.62 13.96 -28.36
N LYS A 276 -1.54 14.65 -27.69
CA LYS A 276 -2.17 15.91 -28.15
C LYS A 276 -2.19 17.02 -27.11
N MET A 277 -1.65 16.77 -25.92
CA MET A 277 -1.76 17.68 -24.78
C MET A 277 -0.46 17.72 -24.01
N THR A 278 -0.08 18.93 -23.62
CA THR A 278 1.07 19.24 -22.79
C THR A 278 0.68 19.45 -21.33
N PHE A 279 1.65 19.33 -20.42
CA PHE A 279 1.43 19.69 -19.03
C PHE A 279 1.05 21.17 -18.85
N GLY A 280 1.63 22.07 -19.65
CA GLY A 280 1.34 23.51 -19.58
C GLY A 280 -0.14 23.81 -19.79
N GLU A 281 -0.79 23.11 -20.71
CA GLU A 281 -2.24 23.24 -20.96
C GLU A 281 -3.08 22.77 -19.76
N VAL A 282 -2.70 21.66 -19.12
CA VAL A 282 -3.37 21.18 -17.89
C VAL A 282 -3.17 22.19 -16.75
N TYR A 283 -1.95 22.68 -16.56
CA TYR A 283 -1.60 23.61 -15.48
C TYR A 283 -2.26 24.98 -15.66
N ALA A 284 -2.51 25.41 -16.90
CA ALA A 284 -3.24 26.65 -17.18
C ALA A 284 -4.69 26.61 -16.66
N ALA A 285 -5.30 25.43 -16.59
CA ALA A 285 -6.65 25.19 -16.07
C ALA A 285 -6.68 24.78 -14.58
N ARG A 286 -5.60 25.01 -13.83
CA ARG A 286 -5.50 24.62 -12.42
C ARG A 286 -6.45 25.39 -11.50
N ILE A 287 -6.98 24.68 -10.51
CA ILE A 287 -7.61 25.23 -9.31
C ILE A 287 -6.58 25.36 -8.18
N THR A 288 -5.80 24.28 -7.95
CA THR A 288 -4.78 24.23 -6.90
C THR A 288 -3.52 23.53 -7.41
N SER A 289 -2.37 23.93 -6.88
CA SER A 289 -1.09 23.27 -7.14
C SER A 289 -0.22 23.26 -5.88
N THR A 290 0.68 22.30 -5.79
CA THR A 290 1.66 22.21 -4.72
C THR A 290 2.91 21.55 -5.26
N PHE A 291 4.05 22.11 -4.87
CA PHE A 291 5.36 21.58 -5.20
C PHE A 291 6.08 21.10 -3.93
N THR A 292 6.46 19.82 -3.89
CA THR A 292 7.01 19.18 -2.68
C THR A 292 8.20 18.27 -2.99
N PRO A 293 9.17 18.14 -2.07
CA PRO A 293 10.06 16.98 -2.06
C PRO A 293 9.26 15.71 -1.74
N LEU A 294 9.71 14.58 -2.28
CA LEU A 294 9.17 13.25 -1.98
C LEU A 294 10.15 12.50 -1.08
N HIS A 295 9.92 12.61 0.23
CA HIS A 295 10.61 11.82 1.22
C HIS A 295 10.21 10.35 1.06
N GLU A 296 11.18 9.44 1.13
CA GLU A 296 10.95 8.00 1.06
C GLU A 296 11.71 7.33 2.21
N TYR A 297 10.99 6.68 3.13
CA TYR A 297 11.60 6.05 4.30
C TYR A 297 10.69 5.03 4.97
N VAL A 298 11.32 4.12 5.71
CA VAL A 298 10.71 3.36 6.80
C VAL A 298 11.64 3.49 8.00
N TYR A 299 11.15 4.04 9.11
CA TYR A 299 11.96 4.12 10.32
C TYR A 299 12.20 2.72 10.89
N SER A 300 13.38 2.48 11.46
CA SER A 300 13.73 1.19 12.08
C SER A 300 13.06 0.96 13.44
N LYS A 301 12.62 2.04 14.10
CA LYS A 301 11.96 2.04 15.41
C LYS A 301 10.74 2.94 15.34
N TRP A 302 9.57 2.39 15.62
CA TRP A 302 8.29 3.10 15.51
C TRP A 302 7.73 3.50 16.88
N PHE A 303 8.30 2.97 17.95
CA PHE A 303 7.81 3.19 19.30
C PHE A 303 8.95 3.34 20.28
N PHE A 304 8.64 3.96 21.41
CA PHE A 304 9.50 4.01 22.59
C PHE A 304 8.60 4.25 23.79
N ARG A 305 8.63 3.35 24.78
CA ARG A 305 7.76 3.43 25.96
C ARG A 305 6.29 3.58 25.56
N ARG A 306 5.67 4.73 25.84
CA ARG A 306 4.26 5.04 25.59
C ARG A 306 4.01 5.86 24.32
N PHE A 307 4.95 5.84 23.38
CA PHE A 307 4.83 6.47 22.06
C PHE A 307 4.75 5.42 20.98
N ILE A 308 3.91 5.61 19.97
CA ILE A 308 3.96 4.84 18.73
C ILE A 308 3.66 5.72 17.52
N LEU A 309 4.36 5.51 16.42
CA LEU A 309 4.19 6.20 15.15
C LEU A 309 3.41 5.34 14.15
N ILE A 310 2.46 5.94 13.43
CA ILE A 310 1.72 5.28 12.35
C ILE A 310 1.56 6.17 11.11
N GLY A 311 1.47 5.55 9.94
CA GLY A 311 1.35 6.28 8.68
C GLY A 311 2.64 7.03 8.33
N ASP A 312 2.51 8.22 7.73
CA ASP A 312 3.64 9.01 7.23
C ASP A 312 4.63 9.42 8.34
N SER A 313 4.28 9.35 9.63
CA SER A 313 5.23 9.59 10.73
C SER A 313 6.25 8.45 10.89
N ALA A 314 5.89 7.22 10.53
CA ALA A 314 6.71 6.01 10.62
C ALA A 314 7.26 5.54 9.26
N HIS A 315 6.47 5.67 8.20
CA HIS A 315 6.82 5.18 6.87
C HIS A 315 6.19 6.03 5.77
N LYS A 316 7.00 6.47 4.81
CA LYS A 316 6.57 7.29 3.69
C LYS A 316 6.97 6.65 2.37
N ALA A 317 5.97 6.31 1.57
CA ALA A 317 6.15 5.79 0.22
C ALA A 317 6.06 6.91 -0.82
N ASN A 318 6.75 6.72 -1.95
CA ASN A 318 6.50 7.46 -3.16
C ASN A 318 5.01 7.30 -3.57
N PRO A 319 4.28 8.38 -3.91
CA PRO A 319 2.84 8.32 -4.16
C PRO A 319 2.46 7.59 -5.45
N ILE A 320 3.41 7.23 -6.34
CA ILE A 320 3.13 6.55 -7.61
C ILE A 320 2.25 5.30 -7.48
N GLY A 321 2.36 4.58 -6.35
CA GLY A 321 1.59 3.35 -6.10
C GLY A 321 0.21 3.58 -5.48
N GLY A 322 -0.13 4.81 -5.08
CA GLY A 322 -1.40 5.10 -4.40
C GLY A 322 -1.56 4.46 -3.02
N GLN A 323 -0.50 3.91 -2.41
CA GLN A 323 -0.62 3.07 -1.21
C GLN A 323 -0.53 3.84 0.11
N GLY A 324 -0.05 5.08 0.13
CA GLY A 324 0.23 5.81 1.38
C GLY A 324 -0.93 5.85 2.38
N GLY A 325 -2.11 6.28 1.93
CA GLY A 325 -3.31 6.31 2.78
C GLY A 325 -3.79 4.91 3.19
N ASN A 326 -3.76 3.96 2.25
CA ASN A 326 -4.18 2.58 2.48
C ASN A 326 -3.34 1.89 3.56
N VAL A 327 -2.01 2.00 3.49
CA VAL A 327 -1.13 1.40 4.52
C VAL A 327 -1.18 2.11 5.87
N ALA A 328 -1.54 3.40 5.88
CA ALA A 328 -1.76 4.13 7.12
C ALA A 328 -3.03 3.64 7.84
N ILE A 329 -4.10 3.33 7.11
CA ILE A 329 -5.30 2.68 7.64
C ILE A 329 -4.98 1.27 8.12
N GLU A 330 -4.17 0.50 7.37
CA GLU A 330 -3.71 -0.82 7.83
C GLU A 330 -2.91 -0.74 9.14
N ALA A 331 -2.05 0.27 9.32
CA ALA A 331 -1.30 0.47 10.56
C ALA A 331 -2.22 0.83 11.75
N ALA A 332 -3.24 1.67 11.53
CA ALA A 332 -4.26 1.97 12.53
C ALA A 332 -5.04 0.73 12.95
N ALA A 333 -5.44 -0.12 11.99
CA ALA A 333 -6.15 -1.38 12.27
C ALA A 333 -5.28 -2.34 13.10
N GLU A 334 -3.98 -2.45 12.79
CA GLU A 334 -3.09 -3.31 13.55
C GLU A 334 -2.85 -2.81 14.98
N LEU A 335 -2.80 -1.49 15.19
CA LEU A 335 -2.74 -0.91 16.54
C LEU A 335 -3.98 -1.30 17.35
N VAL A 336 -5.18 -1.19 16.78
CA VAL A 336 -6.42 -1.59 17.47
C VAL A 336 -6.47 -3.10 17.72
N ASN A 337 -5.98 -3.92 16.79
CA ASN A 337 -5.83 -5.36 17.01
C ASN A 337 -4.92 -5.66 18.20
N ALA A 338 -3.77 -4.97 18.33
CA ALA A 338 -2.83 -5.16 19.43
C ALA A 338 -3.42 -4.69 20.78
N ILE A 339 -4.10 -3.54 20.81
CA ILE A 339 -4.84 -3.07 22.01
C ILE A 339 -5.90 -4.09 22.42
N SER A 340 -6.67 -4.61 21.44
CA SER A 340 -7.75 -5.55 21.70
C SER A 340 -7.25 -6.91 22.18
N LEU A 341 -6.09 -7.36 21.69
CA LEU A 341 -5.44 -8.59 22.16
C LEU A 341 -4.96 -8.43 23.60
N LEU A 342 -4.25 -7.33 23.89
CA LEU A 342 -3.77 -7.03 25.25
C LEU A 342 -4.94 -6.94 26.26
N LYS A 343 -6.07 -6.35 25.85
CA LYS A 343 -7.28 -6.27 26.68
C LYS A 343 -7.83 -7.65 27.05
N ASP A 344 -7.78 -8.63 26.16
CA ASP A 344 -8.31 -9.97 26.42
C ASP A 344 -7.34 -10.85 27.22
N GLU A 345 -6.04 -10.69 27.02
CA GLU A 345 -5.01 -11.45 27.73
C GLU A 345 -4.93 -11.11 29.23
N ARG A 346 -5.49 -9.95 29.62
CA ARG A 346 -5.39 -9.42 30.99
C ARG A 346 -6.71 -9.48 31.74
N PRO A 347 -6.73 -10.00 32.98
CA PRO A 347 -7.91 -9.95 33.84
C PRO A 347 -8.42 -8.52 34.11
N GLU A 348 -7.52 -7.55 34.21
CA GLU A 348 -7.85 -6.14 34.45
C GLU A 348 -8.17 -5.35 33.16
N GLY A 349 -8.20 -6.03 32.02
CA GLY A 349 -8.33 -5.42 30.71
C GLY A 349 -7.22 -4.40 30.45
N LEU A 350 -7.62 -3.17 30.10
CA LEU A 350 -6.70 -2.06 29.81
C LEU A 350 -6.41 -1.18 31.03
N SER A 351 -6.91 -1.53 32.21
CA SER A 351 -6.64 -0.75 33.42
C SER A 351 -5.22 -1.02 33.92
N ARG A 352 -4.54 0.01 34.45
CA ARG A 352 -3.22 -0.10 35.08
C ARG A 352 -2.19 -0.81 34.19
N LEU A 353 -2.04 -0.35 32.95
CA LEU A 353 -1.02 -0.88 32.04
C LEU A 353 0.37 -0.45 32.51
N THR A 354 1.26 -1.42 32.71
CA THR A 354 2.68 -1.15 32.95
C THR A 354 3.34 -0.65 31.68
N GLU A 355 4.54 -0.08 31.81
CA GLU A 355 5.33 0.32 30.64
C GLU A 355 5.64 -0.88 29.74
N SER A 356 5.95 -2.06 30.31
CA SER A 356 6.21 -3.29 29.57
C SER A 356 5.00 -3.78 28.77
N ASP A 357 3.78 -3.61 29.30
CA ASP A 357 2.55 -3.95 28.56
C ASP A 357 2.40 -3.08 27.30
N VAL A 358 2.65 -1.77 27.44
CA VAL A 358 2.54 -0.82 26.32
C VAL A 358 3.64 -1.06 25.30
N GLU A 359 4.87 -1.32 25.73
CA GLU A 359 5.98 -1.65 24.83
C GLU A 359 5.73 -2.94 24.06
N ARG A 360 5.26 -4.00 24.72
CA ARG A 360 4.89 -5.27 24.07
C ARG A 360 3.82 -5.07 23.02
N LEU A 361 2.80 -4.26 23.33
CA LEU A 361 1.76 -3.88 22.38
C LEU A 361 2.34 -3.16 21.17
N CYS A 362 3.22 -2.19 21.38
CA CYS A 362 3.81 -1.42 20.29
C CYS A 362 4.78 -2.26 19.44
N GLU A 363 5.53 -3.17 20.07
CA GLU A 363 6.40 -4.13 19.40
C GLU A 363 5.61 -5.08 18.50
N GLN A 364 4.45 -5.54 18.94
CA GLN A 364 3.55 -6.35 18.11
C GLN A 364 3.08 -5.59 16.86
N VAL A 365 2.76 -4.30 16.99
CA VAL A 365 2.37 -3.47 15.84
C VAL A 365 3.53 -3.32 14.87
N GLN A 366 4.73 -2.94 15.34
CA GLN A 366 5.89 -2.77 14.49
C GLN A 366 6.26 -4.08 13.78
N SER A 367 6.39 -5.19 14.51
CA SER A 367 6.79 -6.49 13.95
C SER A 367 5.84 -6.99 12.86
N ARG A 368 4.53 -6.72 12.97
CA ARG A 368 3.53 -7.13 11.96
C ARG A 368 3.46 -6.20 10.75
N ARG A 369 3.94 -4.97 10.88
CA ARG A 369 3.75 -3.92 9.86
C ARG A 369 5.03 -3.48 9.18
N GLN A 370 6.19 -3.67 9.79
CA GLN A 370 7.47 -3.15 9.28
C GLN A 370 7.83 -3.74 7.92
N THR A 371 7.86 -5.07 7.77
CA THR A 371 8.13 -5.74 6.48
C THR A 371 7.19 -5.26 5.39
N ARG A 372 5.89 -5.15 5.71
CA ARG A 372 4.86 -4.69 4.80
C ARG A 372 5.07 -3.23 4.38
N ALA A 373 5.46 -2.35 5.30
CA ALA A 373 5.80 -0.96 5.00
C ALA A 373 7.04 -0.88 4.10
N GLU A 374 8.08 -1.66 4.39
CA GLU A 374 9.31 -1.74 3.58
C GLU A 374 9.00 -2.24 2.16
N GLU A 375 8.17 -3.27 2.00
CA GLU A 375 7.76 -3.77 0.69
C GLU A 375 7.01 -2.73 -0.13
N ILE A 376 6.12 -1.96 0.51
CA ILE A 376 5.37 -0.89 -0.15
C ILE A 376 6.27 0.28 -0.55
N VAL A 377 7.12 0.77 0.37
CA VAL A 377 8.04 1.88 0.10
C VAL A 377 9.04 1.48 -0.99
N ASN A 378 9.69 0.33 -0.86
CA ASN A 378 10.65 -0.17 -1.86
C ASN A 378 9.97 -0.55 -3.19
N GLY A 379 8.72 -1.03 -3.14
CA GLY A 379 7.91 -1.30 -4.32
C GLY A 379 7.61 -0.03 -5.11
N ALA A 380 7.11 1.00 -4.42
CA ALA A 380 6.83 2.30 -5.00
C ALA A 380 8.10 2.96 -5.57
N HIS A 381 9.22 2.89 -4.86
CA HIS A 381 10.51 3.38 -5.33
C HIS A 381 10.93 2.69 -6.65
N ARG A 382 10.87 1.35 -6.69
CA ARG A 382 11.21 0.58 -7.90
C ARG A 382 10.28 0.89 -9.07
N GLN A 383 8.98 1.03 -8.80
CA GLN A 383 7.99 1.42 -9.82
C GLN A 383 8.28 2.82 -10.38
N GLN A 384 8.63 3.77 -9.52
CA GLN A 384 9.02 5.11 -9.93
C GLN A 384 10.32 5.10 -10.73
N ALA A 385 11.36 4.41 -10.25
CA ALA A 385 12.64 4.28 -10.94
C ALA A 385 12.50 3.65 -12.34
N LEU A 386 11.67 2.61 -12.47
CA LEU A 386 11.34 1.98 -13.75
C LEU A 386 10.58 2.95 -14.67
N SER A 387 9.65 3.72 -14.12
CA SER A 387 8.87 4.70 -14.89
C SER A 387 9.70 5.90 -15.34
N ALA A 388 10.72 6.27 -14.56
CA ALA A 388 11.65 7.36 -14.81
C ALA A 388 12.92 6.93 -15.57
N TYR A 389 12.96 5.72 -16.13
CA TYR A 389 14.10 5.17 -16.87
C TYR A 389 15.44 5.26 -16.11
N HIS A 390 15.44 5.01 -14.78
CA HIS A 390 16.68 5.00 -13.97
C HIS A 390 17.76 4.08 -14.55
N LYS A 391 17.34 2.92 -15.05
CA LYS A 391 18.17 1.99 -15.82
C LYS A 391 17.63 1.98 -17.25
N PRO A 392 18.16 2.78 -18.18
CA PRO A 392 17.55 3.00 -19.49
C PRO A 392 17.33 1.71 -20.28
N LEU A 393 18.32 0.81 -20.32
CA LEU A 393 18.21 -0.46 -21.05
C LEU A 393 17.13 -1.38 -20.48
N VAL A 394 17.10 -1.54 -19.15
CA VAL A 394 16.09 -2.36 -18.46
C VAL A 394 14.70 -1.78 -18.65
N SER A 395 14.56 -0.45 -18.50
CA SER A 395 13.27 0.22 -18.61
C SER A 395 12.76 0.20 -20.05
N ALA A 396 13.64 0.37 -21.04
CA ALA A 396 13.29 0.22 -22.45
C ALA A 396 12.85 -1.21 -22.80
N LEU A 397 13.57 -2.23 -22.29
CA LEU A 397 13.15 -3.62 -22.46
C LEU A 397 11.76 -3.85 -21.86
N VAL A 398 11.54 -3.39 -20.61
CA VAL A 398 10.26 -3.59 -19.93
C VAL A 398 9.14 -2.87 -20.67
N TRP A 399 9.28 -1.59 -20.97
CA TRP A 399 8.18 -0.82 -21.55
C TRP A 399 7.96 -1.06 -23.05
N ASN A 400 9.00 -1.36 -23.82
CA ASN A 400 8.88 -1.49 -25.28
C ASN A 400 8.70 -2.96 -25.72
N VAL A 401 9.15 -3.91 -24.91
CA VAL A 401 9.11 -5.34 -25.28
C VAL A 401 8.18 -6.12 -24.37
N VAL A 402 8.39 -6.04 -23.05
CA VAL A 402 7.67 -6.88 -22.08
C VAL A 402 6.22 -6.41 -21.91
N ALA A 403 5.98 -5.14 -21.56
CA ALA A 403 4.66 -4.64 -21.22
C ALA A 403 3.63 -4.78 -22.36
N PRO A 404 3.94 -4.52 -23.65
CA PRO A 404 2.98 -4.72 -24.74
C PRO A 404 2.67 -6.20 -25.03
N ARG A 405 3.52 -7.12 -24.58
CA ARG A 405 3.37 -8.58 -24.78
C ARG A 405 2.85 -9.30 -23.53
N ALA A 406 3.07 -8.71 -22.37
CA ALA A 406 2.50 -9.14 -21.11
C ALA A 406 1.02 -8.81 -21.18
N GLY A 407 0.19 -9.81 -21.52
CA GLY A 407 -1.26 -9.64 -21.57
C GLY A 407 -1.81 -8.98 -20.30
N GLU A 408 -2.98 -8.35 -20.42
CA GLU A 408 -3.60 -7.52 -19.37
C GLU A 408 -3.58 -8.19 -17.99
N GLU A 409 -3.87 -9.49 -17.94
CA GLU A 409 -3.85 -10.30 -16.72
C GLU A 409 -2.53 -10.23 -15.94
N SER A 410 -1.38 -10.21 -16.62
CA SER A 410 -0.07 -10.11 -15.97
C SER A 410 0.16 -8.74 -15.35
N ILE A 411 -0.30 -7.69 -16.03
CA ILE A 411 -0.21 -6.31 -15.54
C ILE A 411 -1.15 -6.09 -14.36
N LEU A 412 -2.38 -6.58 -14.47
CA LEU A 412 -3.36 -6.55 -13.39
C LEU A 412 -2.88 -7.33 -12.16
N GLN A 413 -2.24 -8.48 -12.34
CA GLN A 413 -1.65 -9.23 -11.24
C GLN A 413 -0.52 -8.44 -10.56
N LEU A 414 0.34 -7.77 -11.33
CA LEU A 414 1.41 -6.92 -10.79
C LEU A 414 0.84 -5.75 -9.97
N LEU A 415 -0.19 -5.08 -10.48
CA LEU A 415 -0.89 -3.97 -9.82
C LEU A 415 -1.70 -4.43 -8.58
N GLY A 416 -2.11 -5.69 -8.52
CA GLY A 416 -2.82 -6.28 -7.39
C GLY A 416 -1.91 -6.74 -6.25
N ARG A 417 -0.59 -6.92 -6.46
CA ARG A 417 0.34 -7.38 -5.41
C ARG A 417 0.30 -6.58 -4.10
N PRO A 418 0.23 -5.24 -4.15
CA PRO A 418 0.14 -4.44 -2.94
C PRO A 418 -1.18 -4.58 -2.18
N VAL A 419 -2.18 -5.29 -2.72
CA VAL A 419 -3.56 -5.30 -2.18
C VAL A 419 -3.83 -6.49 -1.27
N TYR A 420 -3.55 -7.71 -1.70
CA TYR A 420 -4.03 -8.90 -0.98
C TYR A 420 -3.31 -9.16 0.37
N GLY A 421 -2.18 -8.51 0.64
CA GLY A 421 -1.47 -8.56 1.94
C GLY A 421 -1.93 -7.55 2.98
N GLY A 422 -3.05 -6.84 2.74
CA GLY A 422 -3.60 -5.88 3.70
C GLY A 422 -4.24 -6.55 4.92
N THR A 423 -4.00 -6.00 6.12
CA THR A 423 -4.62 -6.48 7.38
C THR A 423 -6.10 -6.08 7.49
N ILE A 424 -6.78 -6.58 8.52
CA ILE A 424 -8.14 -6.19 8.93
C ILE A 424 -8.25 -6.06 10.44
N LEU A 425 -9.37 -5.49 10.91
CA LEU A 425 -9.75 -5.54 12.32
C LEU A 425 -10.26 -6.95 12.65
N LYS A 426 -9.47 -7.72 13.41
CA LYS A 426 -9.67 -9.17 13.60
C LYS A 426 -10.96 -9.54 14.35
N LYS A 427 -11.48 -8.61 15.18
CA LYS A 427 -12.70 -8.83 15.97
C LYS A 427 -13.95 -8.17 15.40
N LEU A 428 -13.83 -7.44 14.29
CA LEU A 428 -14.99 -6.91 13.60
C LEU A 428 -15.40 -7.86 12.49
N TYR A 429 -16.72 -7.95 12.29
CA TYR A 429 -17.28 -8.65 11.15
C TYR A 429 -16.70 -8.07 9.86
N MET A 430 -16.35 -8.95 8.92
CA MET A 430 -15.90 -8.58 7.58
C MET A 430 -17.06 -8.77 6.60
N PRO A 431 -17.64 -7.69 6.05
CA PRO A 431 -18.66 -7.78 5.02
C PRO A 431 -18.25 -8.68 3.85
N ASN A 432 -19.17 -9.57 3.46
CA ASN A 432 -18.95 -10.45 2.32
C ASN A 432 -19.08 -9.65 1.01
N ARG A 433 -17.98 -9.55 0.27
CA ARG A 433 -17.92 -8.94 -1.07
C ARG A 433 -17.38 -9.98 -2.05
N PRO A 434 -18.15 -10.42 -3.06
CA PRO A 434 -17.68 -11.43 -4.02
C PRO A 434 -16.36 -11.03 -4.67
N ARG A 435 -15.39 -11.95 -4.72
CA ARG A 435 -14.05 -11.70 -5.27
C ARG A 435 -13.40 -12.96 -5.80
N ALA A 436 -12.54 -12.82 -6.81
CA ALA A 436 -11.81 -13.93 -7.42
C ALA A 436 -10.49 -14.27 -6.71
N ILE A 437 -9.79 -13.27 -6.16
CA ILE A 437 -8.50 -13.42 -5.50
C ILE A 437 -8.71 -13.24 -4.00
N PRO A 438 -8.48 -14.29 -3.18
CA PRO A 438 -8.56 -14.16 -1.73
C PRO A 438 -7.45 -13.27 -1.18
N PHE A 439 -7.71 -12.63 -0.04
CA PHE A 439 -6.65 -11.95 0.72
C PHE A 439 -5.80 -12.96 1.50
N ASP A 440 -4.59 -12.56 1.90
CA ASP A 440 -3.64 -13.45 2.59
C ASP A 440 -4.19 -13.99 3.92
N ASP A 441 -5.06 -13.24 4.60
CA ASP A 441 -5.74 -13.64 5.84
C ASP A 441 -6.91 -14.62 5.62
N GLU A 442 -7.33 -14.82 4.37
CA GLU A 442 -8.37 -15.78 3.98
C GLU A 442 -7.78 -17.13 3.54
N LEU A 443 -6.46 -17.18 3.34
CA LEU A 443 -5.76 -18.39 2.92
C LEU A 443 -5.60 -19.36 4.10
N PRO A 444 -5.79 -20.68 3.90
CA PRO A 444 -5.61 -21.68 4.96
C PRO A 444 -4.13 -21.83 5.39
N ALA A 445 -3.20 -21.38 4.54
CA ALA A 445 -1.77 -21.35 4.82
C ALA A 445 -1.10 -20.20 4.07
N LYS A 446 0.05 -19.73 4.58
CA LYS A 446 0.86 -18.71 3.89
C LYS A 446 1.33 -19.23 2.54
N ALA A 447 1.16 -18.41 1.49
CA ALA A 447 1.65 -18.73 0.16
C ALA A 447 3.17 -18.94 0.13
N ILE A 448 3.63 -19.90 -0.66
CA ILE A 448 5.06 -20.12 -0.91
C ILE A 448 5.61 -18.92 -1.67
N GLY A 449 6.63 -18.25 -1.11
CA GLY A 449 7.17 -17.03 -1.69
C GLY A 449 7.68 -17.21 -3.12
N PRO A 450 7.58 -16.17 -3.98
CA PRO A 450 7.87 -16.28 -5.42
C PRO A 450 9.32 -16.70 -5.72
N ARG A 451 10.27 -16.41 -4.83
CA ARG A 451 11.66 -16.89 -4.93
C ARG A 451 11.75 -18.40 -4.76
N ILE A 452 11.09 -18.95 -3.75
CA ILE A 452 11.07 -20.39 -3.50
C ILE A 452 10.36 -21.09 -4.65
N ALA A 453 9.20 -20.57 -5.07
CA ALA A 453 8.48 -21.10 -6.23
C ALA A 453 9.34 -21.08 -7.51
N SER A 454 10.08 -19.98 -7.75
CA SER A 454 10.99 -19.88 -8.90
C SER A 454 12.17 -20.84 -8.79
N VAL A 455 12.78 -20.98 -7.61
CA VAL A 455 13.87 -21.93 -7.36
C VAL A 455 13.38 -23.35 -7.58
N VAL A 456 12.23 -23.72 -7.01
CA VAL A 456 11.60 -25.03 -7.22
C VAL A 456 11.33 -25.25 -8.70
N PHE A 457 10.77 -24.26 -9.40
CA PHE A 457 10.56 -24.35 -10.86
C PHE A 457 11.87 -24.56 -11.63
N PHE A 458 12.92 -23.77 -11.38
CA PHE A 458 14.19 -23.91 -12.08
C PHE A 458 14.93 -25.20 -11.71
N VAL A 459 14.79 -25.70 -10.48
CA VAL A 459 15.33 -27.00 -10.06
C VAL A 459 14.59 -28.12 -10.78
N LEU A 460 13.26 -28.10 -10.80
CA LEU A 460 12.45 -29.09 -11.53
C LEU A 460 12.72 -29.02 -13.04
N PHE A 461 12.83 -27.83 -13.62
CA PHE A 461 13.16 -27.63 -15.02
C PHE A 461 14.56 -28.14 -15.36
N GLY A 462 15.58 -27.77 -14.55
CA GLY A 462 16.94 -28.27 -14.69
C GLY A 462 17.01 -29.78 -14.56
N TRP A 463 16.23 -30.37 -13.65
CA TRP A 463 16.14 -31.82 -13.47
C TRP A 463 15.47 -32.50 -14.68
N MET A 464 14.40 -31.92 -15.24
CA MET A 464 13.78 -32.40 -16.48
C MET A 464 14.76 -32.37 -17.66
N VAL A 465 15.51 -31.27 -17.83
CA VAL A 465 16.55 -31.16 -18.87
C VAL A 465 17.66 -32.19 -18.65
N PHE A 466 18.07 -32.43 -17.40
CA PHE A 466 19.06 -33.45 -17.04
C PHE A 466 18.57 -34.87 -17.38
N LEU A 467 17.33 -35.22 -17.03
CA LEU A 467 16.73 -36.52 -17.37
C LEU A 467 16.60 -36.71 -18.87
N SER A 468 16.16 -35.68 -19.60
CA SER A 468 16.08 -35.72 -21.07
C SER A 468 17.44 -35.98 -21.73
N ARG A 469 18.52 -35.37 -21.20
CA ARG A 469 19.90 -35.60 -21.68
C ARG A 469 20.46 -36.97 -21.32
N ARG A 470 20.09 -37.55 -20.18
CA ARG A 470 20.45 -38.93 -19.83
C ARG A 470 19.68 -39.96 -20.68
N GLY A 471 18.44 -39.66 -21.03
CA GLY A 471 17.64 -40.49 -21.93
C GLY A 471 18.09 -40.47 -23.39
N SER A 472 18.94 -39.52 -23.77
CA SER A 472 19.53 -39.40 -25.12
C SER A 472 20.97 -39.89 -25.20
N ASN A 473 21.45 -40.65 -24.21
CA ASN A 473 22.74 -41.32 -24.28
C ASN A 473 22.64 -42.53 -25.23
N PRO A 474 23.40 -42.61 -26.34
CA PRO A 474 23.14 -43.55 -27.44
C PRO A 474 23.32 -45.05 -27.11
N GLY A 475 23.77 -45.37 -25.88
CA GLY A 475 23.94 -46.75 -25.40
C GLY A 475 22.77 -47.31 -24.58
N VAL A 476 21.74 -46.50 -24.29
CA VAL A 476 20.54 -46.95 -23.58
C VAL A 476 19.33 -46.52 -24.40
N GLY A 477 18.83 -47.41 -25.25
CA GLY A 477 17.63 -47.17 -26.06
C GLY A 477 16.43 -46.77 -25.20
N LEU A 478 16.02 -45.52 -25.35
CA LEU A 478 14.71 -45.01 -24.95
C LEU A 478 13.92 -44.80 -26.24
N GLU A 479 13.34 -45.88 -26.77
CA GLU A 479 12.16 -45.74 -27.60
C GLU A 479 11.05 -45.19 -26.70
N ILE A 480 10.70 -43.92 -26.91
CA ILE A 480 9.49 -43.35 -26.34
C ILE A 480 8.36 -43.77 -27.29
N GLU A 481 7.90 -45.01 -27.17
CA GLU A 481 6.59 -45.37 -27.67
C GLU A 481 5.53 -44.58 -26.88
N ALA A 482 4.48 -44.19 -27.62
CA ALA A 482 3.49 -43.21 -27.24
C ALA A 482 3.03 -43.28 -25.78
N VAL A 483 3.25 -42.19 -25.04
CA VAL A 483 2.56 -41.91 -23.77
C VAL A 483 1.09 -41.65 -24.11
N GLY A 484 0.32 -42.73 -24.27
CA GLY A 484 -1.07 -42.69 -24.70
C GLY A 484 -1.78 -44.05 -24.71
N THR A 485 -1.04 -45.16 -24.67
CA THR A 485 -1.63 -46.49 -24.50
C THR A 485 -1.48 -46.96 -23.06
N ALA A 486 -2.61 -47.17 -22.40
CA ALA A 486 -2.67 -47.78 -21.08
C ALA A 486 -2.37 -49.28 -21.20
N GLU A 487 -1.10 -49.66 -21.18
CA GLU A 487 -0.72 -51.04 -20.87
C GLU A 487 -0.50 -51.21 -19.36
N PRO A 488 -0.96 -52.32 -18.75
CA PRO A 488 -0.71 -52.58 -17.34
C PRO A 488 0.80 -52.75 -17.11
N LEU A 489 1.30 -52.19 -15.99
CA LEU A 489 2.65 -52.40 -15.49
C LEU A 489 2.86 -53.88 -15.10
N ALA A 490 3.01 -54.75 -16.10
CA ALA A 490 3.34 -56.15 -15.94
C ALA A 490 4.64 -56.42 -16.70
N GLY A 491 5.75 -56.03 -16.06
CA GLY A 491 7.04 -56.71 -16.24
C GLY A 491 7.85 -56.37 -17.49
N GLN A 492 8.34 -55.13 -17.64
CA GLN A 492 9.48 -54.88 -18.56
C GLN A 492 10.32 -53.62 -18.31
N TYR A 493 10.43 -53.16 -17.07
CA TYR A 493 11.42 -52.12 -16.72
C TYR A 493 12.22 -52.53 -15.47
N THR A 494 13.37 -53.19 -15.68
CA THR A 494 14.38 -53.46 -14.64
C THR A 494 15.31 -52.27 -14.39
N ASP A 495 15.21 -51.23 -15.23
CA ASP A 495 16.04 -50.03 -15.14
C ASP A 495 15.37 -48.99 -14.24
N ALA A 496 15.93 -48.81 -13.04
CA ALA A 496 15.46 -47.85 -12.04
C ALA A 496 15.31 -46.43 -12.60
N ASN A 497 16.11 -46.05 -13.62
CA ASN A 497 16.01 -44.73 -14.25
C ASN A 497 14.73 -44.58 -15.08
N LYS A 498 14.26 -45.65 -15.74
CA LYS A 498 13.03 -45.62 -16.56
C LYS A 498 11.78 -45.58 -15.67
N LEU A 499 11.79 -46.33 -14.56
CA LEU A 499 10.76 -46.23 -13.51
C LEU A 499 10.72 -44.82 -12.90
N LEU A 500 11.88 -44.24 -12.54
CA LEU A 500 11.93 -42.88 -11.98
C LEU A 500 11.41 -41.83 -12.96
N THR A 501 11.75 -41.96 -14.25
CA THR A 501 11.30 -41.05 -15.31
C THR A 501 9.78 -41.17 -15.51
N TYR A 502 9.24 -42.39 -15.53
CA TYR A 502 7.80 -42.65 -15.60
C TYR A 502 7.06 -42.08 -14.38
N PHE A 503 7.54 -42.31 -13.16
CA PHE A 503 6.92 -41.72 -11.97
C PHE A 503 7.02 -40.18 -11.95
N ALA A 504 8.12 -39.61 -12.43
CA ALA A 504 8.28 -38.15 -12.52
C ALA A 504 7.31 -37.53 -13.55
N THR A 505 7.11 -38.15 -14.71
CA THR A 505 6.13 -37.69 -15.72
C THR A 505 4.69 -37.90 -15.26
N GLN A 506 4.40 -38.98 -14.53
CA GLN A 506 3.08 -39.21 -13.93
C GLN A 506 2.82 -38.29 -12.73
N ALA A 507 3.84 -37.83 -12.00
CA ALA A 507 3.72 -36.85 -10.91
C ALA A 507 3.56 -35.40 -11.41
N LEU A 508 4.03 -35.11 -12.63
CA LEU A 508 3.91 -33.80 -13.26
C LEU A 508 2.45 -33.36 -13.43
N ALA A 509 1.57 -34.25 -13.89
CA ALA A 509 0.16 -33.92 -14.07
C ALA A 509 -0.56 -33.58 -12.75
N PRO A 510 -0.47 -34.40 -11.67
CA PRO A 510 -1.00 -34.06 -10.35
C PRO A 510 -0.38 -32.80 -9.75
N ILE A 511 0.92 -32.56 -9.92
CA ILE A 511 1.59 -31.35 -9.39
C ILE A 511 1.14 -30.12 -10.17
N LEU A 512 1.04 -30.18 -11.50
CA LEU A 512 0.50 -29.11 -12.32
C LEU A 512 -0.97 -28.87 -12.00
N LEU A 513 -1.77 -29.92 -11.85
CA LEU A 513 -3.18 -29.81 -11.47
C LEU A 513 -3.32 -29.19 -10.08
N TYR A 514 -2.56 -29.67 -9.09
CA TYR A 514 -2.52 -29.11 -7.74
C TYR A 514 -2.06 -27.65 -7.75
N THR A 515 -1.04 -27.32 -8.55
CA THR A 515 -0.55 -25.94 -8.69
C THR A 515 -1.63 -25.07 -9.33
N VAL A 516 -2.19 -25.46 -10.48
CA VAL A 516 -3.23 -24.69 -11.19
C VAL A 516 -4.49 -24.55 -10.33
N GLU A 517 -4.93 -25.62 -9.65
CA GLU A 517 -6.12 -25.62 -8.80
C GLU A 517 -5.89 -24.91 -7.45
N SER A 518 -4.67 -24.91 -6.90
CA SER A 518 -4.35 -24.08 -5.73
C SER A 518 -4.32 -22.58 -6.05
N TYR A 519 -4.18 -22.21 -7.33
CA TYR A 519 -4.34 -20.84 -7.83
C TYR A 519 -5.76 -20.52 -8.33
N ARG A 520 -6.69 -21.49 -8.41
CA ARG A 520 -8.09 -21.25 -8.78
C ARG A 520 -8.92 -20.85 -7.55
N VAL A 521 -9.50 -19.66 -7.63
CA VAL A 521 -10.53 -19.01 -6.81
C VAL A 521 -11.09 -19.83 -5.64
N GLY A 522 -10.87 -19.34 -4.41
CA GLY A 522 -11.76 -19.58 -3.27
C GLY A 522 -11.83 -21.01 -2.74
N ASN A 523 -10.72 -21.61 -2.33
CA ASN A 523 -10.72 -22.90 -1.62
C ASN A 523 -11.30 -22.77 -0.20
N GLN A 524 -12.62 -22.61 -0.13
CA GLN A 524 -13.50 -23.18 0.89
C GLN A 524 -14.24 -24.41 0.33
N GLY A 525 -13.53 -25.37 -0.26
CA GLY A 525 -14.16 -26.58 -0.80
C GLY A 525 -13.20 -27.75 -0.86
N GLY A 526 -13.37 -28.73 0.03
CA GLY A 526 -12.61 -29.97 0.03
C GLY A 526 -12.78 -30.81 -1.26
N PRO A 527 -12.04 -31.93 -1.36
CA PRO A 527 -11.76 -32.66 -2.62
C PRO A 527 -12.96 -33.36 -3.31
N ARG A 528 -14.21 -33.04 -2.97
CA ARG A 528 -15.42 -33.73 -3.49
C ARG A 528 -16.39 -32.87 -4.33
N ARG A 529 -15.99 -31.69 -4.82
CA ARG A 529 -16.83 -30.91 -5.77
C ARG A 529 -16.07 -30.47 -7.02
N TYR A 530 -15.59 -31.44 -7.78
CA TYR A 530 -15.21 -31.25 -9.18
C TYR A 530 -16.46 -31.33 -10.05
N THR A 531 -17.16 -30.21 -10.26
CA THR A 531 -18.07 -29.98 -11.40
C THR A 531 -18.80 -28.64 -11.23
N HIS A 532 -18.20 -27.56 -11.76
CA HIS A 532 -18.93 -26.57 -12.58
C HIS A 532 -17.94 -25.57 -13.18
N CYS A 533 -17.66 -25.78 -14.46
CA CYS A 533 -17.01 -24.80 -15.35
C CYS A 533 -17.92 -23.59 -15.54
N TYR A 534 -17.34 -22.38 -15.59
CA TYR A 534 -17.94 -21.28 -16.35
C TYR A 534 -16.93 -20.70 -17.35
N ARG A 535 -17.32 -20.79 -18.62
CA ARG A 535 -16.83 -19.98 -19.75
C ARG A 535 -17.23 -18.52 -19.49
N LEU A 536 -16.28 -17.62 -19.62
CA LEU A 536 -16.52 -16.18 -19.65
C LEU A 536 -16.97 -15.79 -21.06
N LYS A 537 -18.16 -15.19 -21.16
CA LYS A 537 -18.49 -14.20 -22.19
C LYS A 537 -18.45 -12.82 -21.53
#